data_AF-A0A2R6GKI3-F1
#
_entry.id   AF-A0A2R6GKI3-F1
#
_cell.length_a   1.000
_cell.length_b   1.000
_cell.length_c   1.000
_cell.angle_alpha   90.00
_cell.angle_beta   90.00
_cell.angle_gamma   90.00
#
_symmetry.space_group_name_H-M   'P 1'
#
loop_
_entity.id
_entity.type
_entity.pdbx_description
1 polymer ?
#
loop_
_entity_poly.entity_id
_entity_poly.type
_entity_poly.pdbx_seq_one_letter_code
_entity_poly.pdbx_strand_id
1 'polypeptide(L)'
;MASDGDLGDFEDHGAQDDARRTTIEAAPEPVDPLADDFKIGDPVVDLANGRNMVVVGKAADRADAWSERNDYDLLGNTGNGRLRARPADPVYTCVYVASVDSKPTKSYDFPSSRLGRPEYENVDGVDRVYRMVARDVFDRLFQASMRTSGDLAPADIAREAGIAGFDQNLIDEAAELAEAATLEGGEDGGE
;
A
#
# COMPACT_ATOMS: atom_id res chain seq x y z
N MET A 1 -54.91 38.04 -56.52
CA MET A 1 -53.83 38.30 -57.49
C MET A 1 -52.84 39.19 -56.75
N ALA A 2 -51.84 38.57 -56.12
CA ALA A 2 -50.48 38.39 -56.65
C ALA A 2 -49.74 39.73 -56.68
N SER A 3 -48.52 39.89 -56.19
CA SER A 3 -47.53 39.01 -55.55
C SER A 3 -46.33 39.89 -55.23
N ASP A 4 -45.59 39.54 -54.17
CA ASP A 4 -44.12 39.46 -54.07
C ASP A 4 -43.21 40.60 -54.55
N GLY A 5 -42.22 40.87 -53.69
CA GLY A 5 -41.07 41.73 -53.92
C GLY A 5 -40.37 42.00 -52.59
N ASP A 6 -39.83 40.98 -51.94
CA ASP A 6 -38.40 40.61 -52.02
C ASP A 6 -37.62 41.28 -50.88
N LEU A 7 -37.66 40.62 -49.71
CA LEU A 7 -36.82 40.93 -48.56
C LEU A 7 -35.53 40.13 -48.72
N GLY A 8 -34.45 40.82 -49.08
CA GLY A 8 -33.14 40.22 -49.25
C GLY A 8 -32.69 39.46 -48.01
N ASP A 9 -32.36 38.19 -48.22
CA ASP A 9 -31.62 37.31 -47.33
C ASP A 9 -30.26 37.94 -46.99
N PHE A 10 -30.11 38.40 -45.75
CA PHE A 10 -28.80 38.58 -45.15
C PHE A 10 -28.44 37.25 -44.48
N GLU A 11 -27.59 36.48 -45.15
CA GLU A 11 -27.00 35.25 -44.61
C GLU A 11 -26.15 35.60 -43.39
N ASP A 12 -26.71 35.40 -42.20
CA ASP A 12 -25.97 35.36 -40.93
C ASP A 12 -25.19 34.04 -40.91
N HIS A 13 -23.93 34.11 -41.36
CA HIS A 13 -22.98 33.02 -41.21
C HIS A 13 -22.66 32.85 -39.73
N GLY A 14 -23.46 32.00 -39.08
CA GLY A 14 -23.22 31.49 -37.74
C GLY A 14 -21.79 30.98 -37.62
N ALA A 15 -20.98 31.74 -36.89
CA ALA A 15 -19.73 31.26 -36.32
C ALA A 15 -20.08 30.19 -35.28
N GLN A 16 -20.21 28.95 -35.74
CA GLN A 16 -20.13 27.76 -34.91
C GLN A 16 -18.69 27.66 -34.42
N ASP A 17 -18.39 28.41 -33.36
CA ASP A 17 -17.18 28.26 -32.58
C ASP A 17 -17.34 26.96 -31.76
N ASP A 18 -17.03 25.87 -32.46
CA ASP A 18 -17.08 24.50 -31.99
C ASP A 18 -16.11 24.39 -30.81
N ALA A 19 -16.67 24.51 -29.61
CA ALA A 19 -16.01 24.39 -28.34
C ALA A 19 -15.41 22.99 -28.21
N ARG A 20 -14.25 22.79 -28.83
CA ARG A 20 -13.30 21.71 -28.53
C ARG A 20 -12.70 21.99 -27.16
N ARG A 21 -13.55 21.83 -26.15
CA ARG A 21 -13.16 21.70 -24.76
C ARG A 21 -12.50 20.33 -24.68
N THR A 22 -11.22 20.29 -25.04
CA THR A 22 -10.35 19.16 -24.76
C THR A 22 -10.42 18.97 -23.25
N THR A 23 -11.15 17.95 -22.81
CA THR A 23 -11.08 17.48 -21.43
C THR A 23 -9.63 17.08 -21.24
N ILE A 24 -8.85 17.97 -20.63
CA ILE A 24 -7.54 17.62 -20.10
C ILE A 24 -7.89 16.62 -19.00
N GLU A 25 -7.81 15.34 -19.33
CA GLU A 25 -7.75 14.26 -18.35
C GLU A 25 -6.64 14.68 -17.39
N ALA A 26 -7.03 15.11 -16.19
CA ALA A 26 -6.08 15.53 -15.18
C ALA A 26 -5.10 14.38 -15.02
N ALA A 27 -3.81 14.64 -15.28
CA ALA A 27 -2.77 13.68 -15.03
C ALA A 27 -2.98 13.14 -13.60
N PRO A 28 -2.90 11.81 -13.38
CA PRO A 28 -3.10 11.27 -12.05
C PRO A 28 -2.16 11.99 -11.08
N GLU A 29 -2.75 12.66 -10.09
CA GLU A 29 -2.02 13.35 -9.03
C GLU A 29 -0.95 12.39 -8.47
N PRO A 30 0.28 12.87 -8.23
CA PRO A 30 1.35 12.03 -7.75
C PRO A 30 0.90 11.33 -6.48
N VAL A 31 0.75 10.02 -6.59
CA VAL A 31 0.48 9.13 -5.47
C VAL A 31 1.73 9.14 -4.62
N ASP A 32 1.62 9.51 -3.35
CA ASP A 32 2.72 9.33 -2.40
C ASP A 32 3.05 7.83 -2.36
N PRO A 33 4.22 7.40 -2.85
CA PRO A 33 4.57 5.99 -2.94
C PRO A 33 4.63 5.31 -1.57
N LEU A 34 4.68 6.07 -0.47
CA LEU A 34 4.66 5.56 0.90
C LEU A 34 3.24 5.43 1.49
N ALA A 35 2.25 6.09 0.89
CA ALA A 35 0.86 6.08 1.36
C ALA A 35 0.12 4.78 1.02
N ASP A 36 0.58 4.00 0.04
CA ASP A 36 -0.20 2.89 -0.53
C ASP A 36 0.34 1.48 -0.25
N ASP A 37 1.34 1.32 0.61
CA ASP A 37 1.90 0.00 0.93
C ASP A 37 1.88 -0.37 2.41
N PHE A 38 0.70 -0.31 3.02
CA PHE A 38 0.50 -0.88 4.36
C PHE A 38 0.58 -2.42 4.32
N LYS A 39 1.28 -3.00 5.29
CA LYS A 39 1.39 -4.46 5.48
C LYS A 39 0.66 -4.90 6.73
N ILE A 40 0.31 -6.19 6.80
CA ILE A 40 -0.22 -6.79 8.02
C ILE A 40 0.81 -6.64 9.15
N GLY A 41 0.35 -6.15 10.30
CA GLY A 41 1.18 -5.85 11.45
C GLY A 41 1.67 -4.40 11.52
N ASP A 42 1.53 -3.62 10.44
CA ASP A 42 1.94 -2.21 10.46
C ASP A 42 1.15 -1.43 11.52
N PRO A 43 1.82 -0.67 12.40
CA PRO A 43 1.16 0.29 13.26
C PRO A 43 0.72 1.49 12.43
N VAL A 44 -0.53 1.91 12.60
CA VAL A 44 -1.12 3.05 11.87
C VAL A 44 -1.96 3.92 12.81
N VAL A 45 -2.27 5.13 12.36
CA VAL A 45 -3.15 6.08 13.04
C VAL A 45 -4.35 6.36 12.14
N ASP A 46 -5.56 6.32 12.69
CA ASP A 46 -6.74 6.85 11.98
C ASP A 46 -6.65 8.37 11.95
N LEU A 47 -6.33 8.94 10.79
CA LEU A 47 -6.18 10.39 10.62
C LEU A 47 -7.47 11.18 10.90
N ALA A 48 -8.64 10.53 10.87
CA ALA A 48 -9.90 11.18 11.16
C ALA A 48 -10.12 11.45 12.66
N ASN A 49 -9.49 10.69 13.55
CA ASN A 49 -9.70 10.81 15.01
C ASN A 49 -8.41 10.72 15.86
N GLY A 50 -7.25 10.48 15.25
CA GLY A 50 -5.95 10.42 15.91
C GLY A 50 -5.69 9.17 16.74
N ARG A 51 -6.50 8.10 16.59
CA ARG A 51 -6.35 6.89 17.42
C ARG A 51 -5.47 5.85 16.74
N ASN A 52 -4.69 5.15 17.56
CA ASN A 52 -3.79 4.08 17.12
C ASN A 52 -4.54 2.82 16.73
N MET A 53 -4.07 2.19 15.66
CA MET A 53 -4.57 0.95 15.10
C MET A 53 -3.41 0.07 14.62
N VAL A 54 -3.74 -1.18 14.30
CA VAL A 54 -2.85 -2.10 13.60
C VAL A 54 -3.57 -2.64 12.39
N VAL A 55 -2.87 -2.74 11.27
CA VAL A 55 -3.37 -3.38 10.04
C VAL A 55 -3.37 -4.89 10.23
N VAL A 56 -4.50 -5.55 9.97
CA VAL A 56 -4.65 -7.00 10.10
C VAL A 56 -4.92 -7.70 8.76
N GLY A 57 -5.19 -6.92 7.71
CA GLY A 57 -5.44 -7.45 6.38
C GLY A 57 -5.61 -6.37 5.32
N LYS A 58 -5.57 -6.79 4.05
CA LYS A 58 -6.00 -5.98 2.91
C LYS A 58 -7.38 -6.45 2.48
N ALA A 59 -8.37 -5.56 2.54
CA ALA A 59 -9.75 -5.87 2.21
C ALA A 59 -10.03 -5.76 0.70
N ALA A 60 -9.38 -4.82 0.02
CA ALA A 60 -9.50 -4.64 -1.44
C ALA A 60 -8.33 -3.81 -1.99
N ASP A 61 -8.08 -3.93 -3.29
CA ASP A 61 -7.13 -3.06 -4.00
C ASP A 61 -7.70 -1.67 -4.31
N ARG A 62 -9.03 -1.50 -4.25
CA ARG A 62 -9.73 -0.25 -4.53
C ARG A 62 -10.96 -0.05 -3.65
N ALA A 63 -11.21 1.19 -3.25
CA ALA A 63 -12.33 1.58 -2.39
C ALA A 63 -13.68 1.50 -3.10
N ASP A 64 -13.76 1.78 -4.40
CA ASP A 64 -14.99 1.63 -5.18
C ASP A 64 -15.43 0.16 -5.27
N ALA A 65 -14.53 -0.74 -5.65
CA ALA A 65 -14.79 -2.17 -5.72
C ALA A 65 -15.17 -2.75 -4.34
N TRP A 66 -14.54 -2.27 -3.27
CA TRP A 66 -14.95 -2.63 -1.91
C TRP A 66 -16.37 -2.15 -1.61
N SER A 67 -16.71 -0.90 -1.96
CA SER A 67 -18.03 -0.31 -1.71
C SER A 67 -19.14 -1.07 -2.43
N GLU A 68 -18.92 -1.40 -3.70
CA GLU A 68 -19.85 -2.20 -4.52
C GLU A 68 -20.09 -3.59 -3.91
N ARG A 69 -19.01 -4.28 -3.50
CA ARG A 69 -19.10 -5.62 -2.94
C ARG A 69 -19.82 -5.68 -1.59
N ASN A 70 -19.73 -4.61 -0.80
CA ASN A 70 -20.27 -4.57 0.55
C ASN A 70 -21.58 -3.76 0.67
N ASP A 71 -22.10 -3.22 -0.44
CA ASP A 71 -23.28 -2.35 -0.48
C ASP A 71 -23.20 -1.20 0.56
N TYR A 72 -22.03 -0.56 0.62
CA TYR A 72 -21.73 0.50 1.57
C TYR A 72 -20.93 1.62 0.92
N ASP A 73 -21.39 2.86 1.07
CA ASP A 73 -20.66 4.05 0.60
C ASP A 73 -19.45 4.35 1.49
N LEU A 74 -18.32 3.71 1.18
CA LEU A 74 -17.09 3.90 1.94
C LEU A 74 -16.55 5.33 1.77
N LEU A 75 -16.63 5.92 0.58
CA LEU A 75 -16.06 7.23 0.29
C LEU A 75 -16.87 8.37 0.90
N GLY A 76 -18.20 8.23 0.95
CA GLY A 76 -19.11 9.19 1.57
C GLY A 76 -19.10 9.17 3.10
N ASN A 77 -18.44 8.20 3.74
CA ASN A 77 -18.22 8.21 5.18
C ASN A 77 -17.51 9.52 5.59
N THR A 78 -18.06 10.24 6.57
CA THR A 78 -17.58 11.58 6.98
C THR A 78 -16.08 11.66 7.23
N GLY A 79 -15.47 10.61 7.81
CA GLY A 79 -14.03 10.58 8.04
C GLY A 79 -13.23 10.45 6.73
N ASN A 80 -13.71 9.61 5.80
CA ASN A 80 -13.04 9.32 4.53
C ASN A 80 -13.16 10.50 3.56
N GLY A 81 -14.35 11.09 3.44
CA GLY A 81 -14.58 12.23 2.55
C GLY A 81 -13.78 13.48 2.93
N ARG A 82 -13.60 13.74 4.24
CA ARG A 82 -12.76 14.86 4.72
C ARG A 82 -11.29 14.70 4.36
N LEU A 83 -10.82 13.45 4.31
CA LEU A 83 -9.45 13.10 3.96
C LEU A 83 -9.27 12.85 2.46
N ARG A 84 -10.29 13.20 1.66
CA ARG A 84 -10.28 13.10 0.20
C ARG A 84 -9.97 11.68 -0.28
N ALA A 85 -10.53 10.67 0.40
CA ALA A 85 -10.42 9.30 -0.05
C ALA A 85 -10.91 9.16 -1.49
N ARG A 86 -10.14 8.42 -2.30
CA ARG A 86 -10.35 8.28 -3.74
C ARG A 86 -10.87 6.88 -4.06
N PRO A 87 -11.63 6.71 -5.15
CA PRO A 87 -12.06 5.38 -5.62
C PRO A 87 -10.92 4.37 -5.78
N ALA A 88 -9.76 4.84 -6.22
CA ALA A 88 -8.58 4.01 -6.47
C ALA A 88 -7.78 3.64 -5.22
N ASP A 89 -8.10 4.20 -4.04
CA ASP A 89 -7.31 3.94 -2.84
C ASP A 89 -7.49 2.47 -2.40
N PRO A 90 -6.41 1.75 -2.07
CA PRO A 90 -6.52 0.43 -1.47
C PRO A 90 -7.20 0.48 -0.11
N VAL A 91 -7.91 -0.58 0.25
CA VAL A 91 -8.67 -0.68 1.50
C VAL A 91 -8.03 -1.72 2.42
N TYR A 92 -7.77 -1.31 3.66
CA TYR A 92 -7.13 -2.13 4.68
C TYR A 92 -8.04 -2.37 5.87
N THR A 93 -8.05 -3.61 6.33
CA THR A 93 -8.73 -4.00 7.57
C THR A 93 -7.82 -3.68 8.74
N CYS A 94 -8.30 -2.85 9.65
CA CYS A 94 -7.57 -2.40 10.84
C CYS A 94 -8.34 -2.71 12.12
N VAL A 95 -7.60 -2.82 13.22
CA VAL A 95 -8.16 -2.96 14.57
C VAL A 95 -7.64 -1.83 15.45
N TYR A 96 -8.53 -1.20 16.23
CA TYR A 96 -8.12 -0.20 17.22
C TYR A 96 -7.39 -0.86 18.38
N VAL A 97 -6.29 -0.23 18.78
CA VAL A 97 -5.50 -0.66 19.95
C VAL A 97 -5.56 0.46 20.98
N ALA A 98 -6.49 0.33 21.93
CA ALA A 98 -6.77 1.37 22.92
C ALA A 98 -5.89 1.26 24.17
N SER A 99 -5.51 0.05 24.55
CA SER A 99 -4.61 -0.22 25.67
C SER A 99 -3.92 -1.58 25.50
N VAL A 100 -2.80 -1.76 26.20
CA VAL A 100 -2.04 -3.02 26.27
C VAL A 100 -2.85 -4.18 26.86
N ASP A 101 -3.85 -3.88 27.68
CA ASP A 101 -4.68 -4.88 28.37
C ASP A 101 -5.94 -5.28 27.59
N SER A 102 -6.25 -4.55 26.52
CA SER A 102 -7.48 -4.75 25.76
C SER A 102 -7.26 -5.66 24.55
N LYS A 103 -8.11 -6.67 24.39
CA LYS A 103 -8.20 -7.44 23.14
C LYS A 103 -9.14 -6.72 22.16
N PRO A 104 -8.72 -6.44 20.91
CA PRO A 104 -9.61 -5.88 19.92
C PRO A 104 -10.79 -6.83 19.64
N THR A 105 -12.01 -6.31 19.69
CA THR A 105 -13.24 -7.10 19.46
C THR A 105 -13.87 -6.85 18.09
N LYS A 106 -13.40 -5.83 17.37
CA LYS A 106 -13.94 -5.41 16.08
C LYS A 106 -12.81 -4.96 15.17
N SER A 107 -12.95 -5.30 13.90
CA SER A 107 -12.17 -4.76 12.79
C SER A 107 -13.01 -3.80 11.95
N TYR A 108 -12.32 -2.90 11.27
CA TYR A 108 -12.92 -1.88 10.42
C TYR A 108 -12.08 -1.71 9.16
N ASP A 109 -12.73 -1.46 8.04
CA ASP A 109 -12.06 -1.27 6.76
C ASP A 109 -11.90 0.22 6.46
N PHE A 110 -10.69 0.63 6.10
CA PHE A 110 -10.33 2.02 5.84
C PHE A 110 -9.57 2.15 4.52
N PRO A 111 -9.87 3.19 3.70
CA PRO A 111 -9.02 3.52 2.56
C PRO A 111 -7.64 3.99 3.05
N SER A 112 -6.58 3.72 2.26
CA SER A 112 -5.19 4.07 2.59
C SER A 112 -5.01 5.55 2.95
N SER A 113 -5.69 6.44 2.24
CA SER A 113 -5.72 7.88 2.49
C SER A 113 -6.21 8.31 3.87
N ARG A 114 -6.90 7.44 4.61
CA ARG A 114 -7.30 7.68 6.00
C ARG A 114 -6.27 7.22 7.03
N LEU A 115 -5.29 6.43 6.61
CA LEU A 115 -4.30 5.84 7.49
C LEU A 115 -3.02 6.67 7.44
N GLY A 116 -2.53 7.04 8.62
CA GLY A 116 -1.22 7.66 8.81
C GLY A 116 -0.24 6.66 9.41
N ARG A 117 1.05 6.79 9.09
CA ARG A 117 2.10 6.07 9.81
C ARG A 117 2.57 6.88 11.02
N PRO A 118 2.83 6.25 12.18
CA PRO A 118 3.44 6.92 13.32
C PRO A 118 4.83 7.45 12.97
N GLU A 119 5.23 8.57 13.57
CA GLU A 119 6.51 9.25 13.28
C GLU A 119 7.75 8.38 13.51
N TYR A 120 7.71 7.40 14.42
CA TYR A 120 8.87 6.55 14.70
C TYR A 120 9.23 5.60 13.55
N GLU A 121 8.29 5.29 12.65
CA GLU A 121 8.57 4.56 11.40
C GLU A 121 9.28 5.44 10.35
N ASN A 122 9.36 6.76 10.60
CA ASN A 122 10.08 7.73 9.76
C ASN A 122 11.42 8.14 10.39
N VAL A 123 11.86 7.49 11.48
CA VAL A 123 13.17 7.78 12.07
C VAL A 123 14.25 7.24 11.13
N ASP A 124 14.96 8.16 10.48
CA ASP A 124 16.08 7.86 9.59
C ASP A 124 17.05 6.86 10.26
N GLY A 125 17.33 5.77 9.54
CA GLY A 125 18.29 4.74 9.95
C GLY A 125 17.70 3.55 10.73
N VAL A 126 16.40 3.51 10.97
CA VAL A 126 15.72 2.31 11.50
C VAL A 126 14.85 1.72 10.40
N ASP A 127 15.19 0.52 9.94
CA ASP A 127 14.30 -0.25 9.06
C ASP A 127 12.95 -0.47 9.74
N ARG A 128 11.87 -0.56 8.96
CA ARG A 128 10.54 -0.90 9.50
C ARG A 128 10.67 -2.14 10.37
N VAL A 129 9.99 -2.18 11.53
CA VAL A 129 10.09 -3.30 12.49
C VAL A 129 9.83 -4.65 11.79
N TYR A 130 8.85 -4.68 10.88
CA TYR A 130 8.59 -5.85 10.03
C TYR A 130 9.81 -6.26 9.20
N ARG A 131 10.47 -5.33 8.50
CA ARG A 131 11.67 -5.61 7.70
C ARG A 131 12.80 -6.12 8.58
N MET A 132 13.03 -5.50 9.74
CA MET A 132 14.03 -5.96 10.71
C MET A 132 13.79 -7.40 11.15
N VAL A 133 12.56 -7.71 11.55
CA VAL A 133 12.18 -9.06 12.02
C VAL A 133 12.25 -10.07 10.89
N ALA A 134 11.70 -9.76 9.72
CA ALA A 134 11.75 -10.63 8.57
C ALA A 134 13.20 -10.93 8.15
N ARG A 135 14.07 -9.92 8.12
CA ARG A 135 15.49 -10.09 7.83
C ARG A 135 16.17 -10.99 8.86
N ASP A 136 16.00 -10.77 10.17
CA ASP A 136 16.61 -11.61 11.22
C ASP A 136 16.10 -13.07 11.15
N VAL A 137 14.81 -13.27 10.85
CA VAL A 137 14.25 -14.61 10.67
C VAL A 137 14.85 -15.30 9.45
N PHE A 138 14.94 -14.63 8.30
CA PHE A 138 15.52 -15.21 7.10
C PHE A 138 17.02 -15.47 7.26
N ASP A 139 17.78 -14.55 7.83
CA ASP A 139 19.20 -14.75 8.15
C ASP A 139 19.40 -16.03 8.96
N ARG A 140 18.63 -16.22 10.04
CA ARG A 140 18.69 -17.45 10.85
C ARG A 140 18.29 -18.71 10.10
N LEU A 141 17.30 -18.64 9.21
CA LEU A 141 16.91 -19.77 8.37
C LEU A 141 18.01 -20.14 7.37
N PHE A 142 18.63 -19.14 6.73
CA PHE A 142 19.76 -19.35 5.84
C PHE A 142 20.96 -19.95 6.58
N GLN A 143 21.34 -19.40 7.74
CA GLN A 143 22.41 -19.98 8.57
C GLN A 143 22.09 -21.43 8.99
N ALA A 144 20.85 -21.73 9.38
CA ALA A 144 20.45 -23.09 9.75
C ALA A 144 20.54 -24.05 8.55
N SER A 145 20.16 -23.60 7.35
CA SER A 145 20.28 -24.38 6.11
C SER A 145 21.73 -24.65 5.72
N MET A 146 22.64 -23.69 5.91
CA MET A 146 24.06 -23.85 5.59
C MET A 146 24.78 -24.79 6.55
N ARG A 147 24.37 -24.83 7.82
CA ARG A 147 24.96 -25.72 8.85
C ARG A 147 24.46 -27.16 8.77
N THR A 148 23.31 -27.39 8.15
CA THR A 148 22.67 -28.71 8.10
C THR A 148 22.79 -29.28 6.70
N SER A 149 23.40 -30.45 6.54
CA SER A 149 23.42 -31.18 5.25
C SER A 149 22.04 -31.79 4.86
N GLY A 150 20.94 -31.12 5.22
CA GLY A 150 19.57 -31.60 5.10
C GLY A 150 18.83 -31.07 3.87
N ASP A 151 17.53 -31.39 3.79
CA ASP A 151 16.66 -31.20 2.62
C ASP A 151 16.28 -29.74 2.29
N LEU A 152 16.67 -28.76 3.12
CA LEU A 152 16.32 -27.36 2.93
C LEU A 152 17.55 -26.58 2.46
N ALA A 153 17.67 -26.35 1.15
CA ALA A 153 18.76 -25.54 0.61
C ALA A 153 18.46 -24.03 0.74
N PRO A 154 19.47 -23.15 0.80
CA PRO A 154 19.27 -21.69 0.72
C PRO A 154 18.39 -21.26 -0.45
N ALA A 155 18.58 -21.89 -1.62
CA ALA A 155 17.78 -21.61 -2.80
C ALA A 155 16.28 -21.90 -2.60
N ASP A 156 15.91 -22.90 -1.79
CA ASP A 156 14.52 -23.19 -1.46
C ASP A 156 13.93 -22.12 -0.54
N ILE A 157 14.71 -21.64 0.44
CA ILE A 157 14.28 -20.55 1.32
C ILE A 157 14.00 -19.29 0.50
N ALA A 158 14.92 -18.90 -0.38
CA ALA A 158 14.77 -17.72 -1.23
C ALA A 158 13.56 -17.86 -2.18
N ARG A 159 13.38 -19.04 -2.79
CA ARG A 159 12.26 -19.33 -3.68
C ARG A 159 10.92 -19.22 -2.96
N GLU A 160 10.78 -19.86 -1.80
CA GLU A 160 9.53 -19.83 -1.03
C GLU A 160 9.25 -18.43 -0.46
N ALA A 161 10.28 -17.68 -0.05
CA ALA A 161 10.13 -16.28 0.36
C ALA A 161 9.62 -15.39 -0.78
N GLY A 162 10.16 -15.57 -2.00
CA GLY A 162 9.67 -14.87 -3.19
C GLY A 162 8.21 -15.22 -3.53
N ILE A 163 7.83 -16.50 -3.43
CA ILE A 163 6.44 -16.95 -3.62
C ILE A 163 5.51 -16.32 -2.57
N ALA A 164 5.97 -16.19 -1.32
CA ALA A 164 5.24 -15.53 -0.25
C ALA A 164 5.18 -13.99 -0.40
N GLY A 165 5.84 -13.42 -1.41
CA GLY A 165 5.78 -12.00 -1.74
C GLY A 165 6.70 -11.11 -0.92
N PHE A 166 7.76 -11.67 -0.34
CA PHE A 166 8.81 -10.86 0.30
C PHE A 166 9.66 -10.13 -0.76
N ASP A 167 10.14 -8.95 -0.39
CA ASP A 167 11.03 -8.12 -1.21
C ASP A 167 12.34 -8.85 -1.53
N GLN A 168 12.75 -8.88 -2.79
CA GLN A 168 13.96 -9.61 -3.20
C GLN A 168 15.22 -9.04 -2.54
N ASN A 169 15.32 -7.71 -2.38
CA ASN A 169 16.48 -7.11 -1.72
C ASN A 169 16.58 -7.54 -0.24
N LEU A 170 15.44 -7.72 0.44
CA LEU A 170 15.41 -8.25 1.81
C LEU A 170 15.91 -9.70 1.86
N ILE A 171 15.47 -10.53 0.91
CA ILE A 171 15.89 -11.93 0.81
C ILE A 171 17.40 -12.01 0.56
N ASP A 172 17.90 -11.23 -0.39
CA ASP A 172 19.32 -11.18 -0.77
C ASP A 172 20.17 -10.67 0.40
N GLU A 173 19.77 -9.58 1.06
CA GLU A 173 20.45 -9.04 2.25
C GLU A 173 20.55 -10.10 3.37
N ALA A 174 19.46 -10.82 3.64
CA ALA A 174 19.44 -11.87 4.66
C ALA A 174 20.34 -13.06 4.30
N ALA A 175 20.41 -13.43 3.01
CA ALA A 175 21.31 -14.48 2.54
C ALA A 175 22.77 -14.06 2.67
N GLU A 176 23.12 -12.83 2.27
CA GLU A 176 24.46 -12.26 2.40
C GLU A 176 24.93 -12.22 3.87
N LEU A 177 24.06 -11.80 4.79
CA LEU A 177 24.35 -11.81 6.23
C LEU A 177 24.65 -13.22 6.75
N ALA A 178 23.89 -14.21 6.32
CA ALA A 178 24.09 -15.60 6.71
C ALA A 178 25.40 -16.18 6.16
N GLU A 179 25.77 -15.85 4.93
CA GLU A 179 27.05 -16.23 4.32
C GLU A 179 28.22 -15.63 5.10
N ALA A 180 28.16 -14.33 5.42
CA ALA A 180 29.19 -13.65 6.19
C ALA A 180 29.39 -14.29 7.58
N ALA A 181 28.30 -14.60 8.29
CA ALA A 181 28.36 -15.26 9.60
C ALA A 181 28.96 -16.66 9.54
N THR A 182 28.84 -17.36 8.41
CA THR A 182 29.41 -18.70 8.23
C THR A 182 30.90 -18.66 7.96
N LEU A 183 31.39 -17.60 7.29
CA LEU A 183 32.82 -17.37 7.06
C LEU A 183 33.55 -17.02 8.37
N GLU A 184 32.98 -16.18 9.21
CA GLU A 184 33.58 -15.78 10.50
C GLU A 184 33.61 -16.93 11.53
N GLY A 185 32.64 -17.85 11.48
CA GLY A 185 32.60 -19.02 12.38
C GLY A 185 33.60 -20.14 12.05
N GLY A 186 34.35 -20.04 10.94
CA GLY A 186 35.28 -21.05 10.46
C GLY A 186 36.73 -20.92 10.95
N GLU A 187 37.09 -19.79 11.56
CA GLU A 187 38.50 -19.48 11.91
C GLU A 187 38.93 -19.87 13.33
N ASP A 188 38.03 -20.32 14.21
CA ASP A 188 38.31 -20.53 15.65
C ASP A 188 38.54 -22.01 16.08
N GLY A 189 38.82 -22.90 15.12
CA GLY A 189 38.93 -24.36 15.36
C GLY A 189 40.33 -24.98 15.39
N GLY A 190 41.40 -24.18 15.48
CA GLY A 190 42.79 -24.66 15.37
C GLY A 190 43.64 -24.44 16.63
N GLU A 191 43.43 -25.26 17.65
CA GLU A 191 44.46 -25.57 18.70
C GLU A 191 44.62 -27.08 18.87
#